data_AF-A0A699QNQ6-F1
#
_entry.id   AF-A0A699QNQ6-F1
#
_cell.length_a   1.000
_cell.length_b   1.000
_cell.length_c   1.000
_cell.angle_alpha   90.00
_cell.angle_beta   90.00
_cell.angle_gamma   90.00
#
_symmetry.space_group_name_H-M   'P 1'
#
loop_
_entity.id
_entity.type
_entity.pdbx_description
1 polymer ?
#
loop_
_entity_poly.entity_id
_entity_poly.type
_entity_poly.pdbx_seq_one_letter_code
_entity_poly.pdbx_strand_id
1 'polypeptide(L)'
;MTENRTMEELLQAPTEGYGEAIGIPKINADHFEIKTNLLQLVQANPYHGFERENPHTHINNFKRITSTLKFKDVPNDVIKLMMFLYSLEGNARVWYDKEPPNSILTWEDLVNKFVNQFFPSSKTTYLKNEISRFTQRFEETFREAWERFKEMLRACPHHRFTELAQIDTFYNGLNDNDQDSLNAVAGENLLSKTTREALQIIENKSKVRYSRNKSNVCRMNTTSRENVSKSDDRIDKLADKISTLVDIFAKKLLLLLR
;
A
#
# COMPACT_ATOMS: atom_id res chain seq x y z
N MET A 1 -15.89 -16.31 -50.69
CA MET A 1 -16.62 -15.08 -51.08
C MET A 1 -15.63 -13.95 -50.91
N THR A 2 -15.21 -13.33 -52.02
CA THR A 2 -14.27 -12.19 -52.02
C THR A 2 -15.00 -10.97 -51.47
N GLU A 3 -14.49 -10.41 -50.38
CA GLU A 3 -15.00 -9.15 -49.80
C GLU A 3 -14.74 -8.01 -50.80
N ASN A 4 -15.77 -7.61 -51.55
CA ASN A 4 -15.76 -6.43 -52.41
C ASN A 4 -15.94 -5.18 -51.55
N ARG A 5 -14.92 -4.80 -50.77
CA ARG A 5 -14.88 -3.53 -50.07
C ARG A 5 -14.02 -2.53 -50.84
N THR A 6 -14.47 -1.28 -50.92
CA THR A 6 -13.72 -0.20 -51.58
C THR A 6 -12.54 0.25 -50.73
N MET A 7 -11.49 0.83 -51.33
CA MET A 7 -10.33 1.33 -50.55
C MET A 7 -10.73 2.44 -49.56
N GLU A 8 -11.78 3.19 -49.85
CA GLU A 8 -12.34 4.19 -48.95
C GLU A 8 -13.01 3.54 -47.73
N GLU A 9 -13.77 2.45 -47.92
CA GLU A 9 -14.35 1.66 -46.82
C GLU A 9 -13.31 0.98 -45.93
N LEU A 10 -12.14 0.61 -46.46
CA LEU A 10 -11.04 0.05 -45.68
C LEU A 10 -10.26 1.10 -44.88
N LEU A 11 -10.26 2.36 -45.35
CA LEU A 11 -9.61 3.50 -44.68
C LEU A 11 -10.56 4.23 -43.74
N GLN A 12 -11.86 3.98 -43.83
CA GLN A 12 -12.85 4.51 -42.92
C GLN A 12 -12.63 3.90 -41.53
N ALA A 13 -12.48 4.76 -40.52
CA ALA A 13 -12.38 4.30 -39.15
C ALA A 13 -13.62 3.45 -38.80
N PRO A 14 -13.45 2.24 -38.23
CA PRO A 14 -14.59 1.39 -37.87
C PRO A 14 -15.53 2.16 -36.97
N THR A 15 -16.80 2.31 -37.35
CA THR A 15 -17.85 2.89 -36.50
C THR A 15 -18.44 1.85 -35.53
N GLU A 16 -18.25 0.57 -35.82
CA GLU A 16 -18.58 -0.56 -34.94
C GLU A 16 -17.39 -0.86 -34.02
N GLY A 17 -17.64 -0.87 -32.70
CA GLY A 17 -16.60 -1.11 -31.68
C GLY A 17 -16.57 -0.07 -30.55
N TYR A 18 -17.19 1.09 -30.73
CA TYR A 18 -17.32 2.15 -29.70
C TYR A 18 -18.49 1.91 -28.72
N GLY A 19 -18.73 0.66 -28.34
CA GLY A 19 -19.73 0.37 -27.32
C GLY A 19 -19.15 0.56 -25.91
N GLU A 20 -19.96 1.06 -24.98
CA GLU A 20 -19.52 1.14 -23.58
C GLU A 20 -19.32 -0.26 -22.99
N ALA A 21 -18.29 -0.41 -22.17
CA ALA A 21 -18.00 -1.67 -21.47
C ALA A 21 -19.15 -2.08 -20.54
N ILE A 22 -19.82 -1.09 -19.93
CA ILE A 22 -20.98 -1.28 -19.07
C ILE A 22 -22.25 -1.35 -19.94
N GLY A 23 -22.93 -2.48 -19.88
CA GLY A 23 -24.29 -2.61 -20.42
C GLY A 23 -25.29 -2.02 -19.41
N ILE A 24 -25.83 -0.83 -19.67
CA ILE A 24 -26.81 -0.21 -18.77
C ILE A 24 -28.10 -1.05 -18.76
N PRO A 25 -28.55 -1.57 -17.59
CA PRO A 25 -29.80 -2.31 -17.50
C PRO A 25 -31.00 -1.41 -17.86
N LYS A 26 -32.06 -2.00 -18.44
CA LYS A 26 -33.28 -1.24 -18.76
C LYS A 26 -33.86 -0.59 -17.49
N ILE A 27 -34.02 0.73 -17.52
CA ILE A 27 -34.63 1.52 -16.44
C ILE A 27 -36.03 1.92 -16.88
N ASN A 28 -37.05 1.64 -16.06
CA ASN A 28 -38.43 2.09 -16.28
C ASN A 28 -38.64 3.47 -15.65
N ALA A 29 -37.81 4.44 -16.01
CA ALA A 29 -37.93 5.81 -15.55
C ALA A 29 -37.95 6.74 -16.76
N ASP A 30 -39.13 7.29 -17.05
CA ASP A 30 -39.28 8.35 -18.05
C ASP A 30 -38.50 9.57 -17.55
N HIS A 31 -37.36 9.88 -18.18
CA HIS A 31 -36.47 11.02 -17.88
C HIS A 31 -35.49 10.87 -16.69
N PHE A 32 -34.85 9.72 -16.53
CA PHE A 32 -33.69 9.63 -15.63
C PHE A 32 -32.45 10.35 -16.21
N GLU A 33 -31.91 11.30 -15.47
CA GLU A 33 -30.67 12.02 -15.80
C GLU A 33 -29.79 12.16 -14.55
N ILE A 34 -28.49 11.89 -14.70
CA ILE A 34 -27.50 12.13 -13.65
C ILE A 34 -27.05 13.59 -13.75
N LYS A 35 -27.46 14.40 -12.76
CA LYS A 35 -27.10 15.82 -12.72
C LYS A 35 -25.58 16.03 -12.63
N THR A 36 -25.06 17.06 -13.30
CA THR A 36 -23.63 17.38 -13.37
C THR A 36 -22.97 17.56 -12.00
N ASN A 37 -23.66 18.13 -11.03
CA ASN A 37 -23.13 18.30 -9.67
C ASN A 37 -22.87 16.96 -8.96
N LEU A 38 -23.61 15.90 -9.30
CA LEU A 38 -23.37 14.54 -8.79
C LEU A 38 -22.14 13.92 -9.46
N LEU A 39 -21.92 14.20 -10.74
CA LEU A 39 -20.70 13.77 -11.44
C LEU A 39 -19.46 14.43 -10.83
N GLN A 40 -19.52 15.73 -10.55
CA GLN A 40 -18.44 16.47 -9.90
C GLN A 40 -18.07 15.87 -8.53
N LEU A 41 -19.05 15.38 -7.76
CA LEU A 41 -18.79 14.75 -6.47
C LEU A 41 -17.95 13.47 -6.60
N VAL A 42 -18.19 12.69 -7.65
CA VAL A 42 -17.45 11.46 -7.93
C VAL A 42 -16.08 11.77 -8.54
N GLN A 43 -15.99 12.82 -9.37
CA GLN A 43 -14.75 13.31 -9.98
C GLN A 43 -13.82 14.03 -8.98
N ALA A 44 -14.30 14.42 -7.81
CA ALA A 44 -13.49 15.10 -6.80
C ALA A 44 -12.37 14.22 -6.21
N ASN A 45 -12.49 12.89 -6.31
CA ASN A 45 -11.46 11.93 -5.90
C ASN A 45 -11.38 10.79 -6.93
N PRO A 46 -10.82 11.05 -8.11
CA PRO A 46 -10.73 10.04 -9.15
C PRO A 46 -9.64 9.02 -8.81
N TYR A 47 -9.86 7.78 -9.23
CA TYR A 47 -8.86 6.73 -9.16
C TYR A 47 -8.05 6.71 -10.43
N HIS A 48 -6.74 6.92 -10.32
CA HIS A 48 -5.85 7.01 -11.47
C HIS A 48 -5.25 5.66 -11.85
N GLY A 49 -5.19 4.73 -10.90
CA GLY A 49 -4.46 3.47 -11.04
C GLY A 49 -2.96 3.61 -10.76
N PHE A 50 -2.57 4.51 -9.85
CA PHE A 50 -1.20 4.58 -9.34
C PHE A 50 -0.90 3.45 -8.34
N GLU A 51 0.37 3.06 -8.20
CA GLU A 51 0.76 1.94 -7.32
C GLU A 51 0.37 2.13 -5.85
N ARG A 52 0.40 3.40 -5.39
CA ARG A 52 0.03 3.82 -4.02
C ARG A 52 -1.47 3.85 -3.78
N GLU A 53 -2.28 3.89 -4.84
CA GLU A 53 -3.73 3.88 -4.69
C GLU A 53 -4.22 2.46 -4.38
N ASN A 54 -5.28 2.37 -3.58
CA ASN A 54 -5.88 1.10 -3.22
C ASN A 54 -7.32 1.03 -3.80
N PRO A 55 -7.61 0.07 -4.70
CA PRO A 55 -8.93 0.00 -5.34
C PRO A 55 -10.04 -0.32 -4.35
N HIS A 56 -9.77 -1.02 -3.25
CA HIS A 56 -10.76 -1.27 -2.20
C HIS A 56 -11.15 0.02 -1.47
N THR A 57 -10.18 0.89 -1.19
CA THR A 57 -10.45 2.21 -0.58
C THR A 57 -11.31 3.06 -1.52
N HIS A 58 -10.98 3.06 -2.82
CA HIS A 58 -11.77 3.75 -3.84
C HIS A 58 -13.22 3.25 -3.90
N ILE A 59 -13.42 1.93 -4.03
CA ILE A 59 -14.74 1.32 -4.06
C ILE A 59 -15.55 1.66 -2.81
N ASN A 60 -14.93 1.63 -1.62
CA ASN A 60 -15.63 1.95 -0.37
C ASN A 60 -16.06 3.43 -0.32
N ASN A 61 -15.19 4.35 -0.74
CA ASN A 61 -15.54 5.78 -0.81
C ASN A 61 -16.63 6.04 -1.86
N PHE A 62 -16.52 5.43 -3.03
CA PHE A 62 -17.54 5.51 -4.07
C PHE A 62 -18.90 4.97 -3.61
N LYS A 63 -18.91 3.82 -2.92
CA LYS A 63 -20.13 3.26 -2.30
C LYS A 63 -20.75 4.23 -1.29
N ARG A 64 -19.94 4.86 -0.43
CA ARG A 64 -20.43 5.87 0.54
C ARG A 64 -21.10 7.05 -0.16
N ILE A 65 -20.50 7.57 -1.24
CA ILE A 65 -21.08 8.67 -2.04
C ILE A 65 -22.40 8.23 -2.67
N THR A 66 -22.39 7.13 -3.42
CA THR A 66 -23.55 6.64 -4.17
C THR A 66 -24.70 6.15 -3.29
N SER A 67 -24.43 5.76 -2.04
CA SER A 67 -25.47 5.36 -1.08
C SER A 67 -26.35 6.53 -0.62
N THR A 68 -25.87 7.77 -0.78
CA THR A 68 -26.66 8.99 -0.49
C THR A 68 -27.61 9.34 -1.64
N LEU A 69 -27.40 8.76 -2.82
CA LEU A 69 -28.19 9.03 -4.01
C LEU A 69 -29.41 8.11 -4.07
N LYS A 70 -30.59 8.71 -4.12
CA LYS A 70 -31.86 8.01 -4.28
C LYS A 70 -32.62 8.61 -5.44
N PHE A 71 -32.92 7.77 -6.43
CA PHE A 71 -33.78 8.14 -7.54
C PHE A 71 -34.99 7.23 -7.54
N LYS A 72 -36.14 7.80 -7.87
CA LYS A 72 -37.39 7.04 -7.96
C LYS A 72 -37.26 6.01 -9.07
N ASP A 73 -37.65 4.76 -8.79
CA ASP A 73 -37.71 3.67 -9.78
C ASP A 73 -36.36 3.28 -10.43
N VAL A 74 -35.23 3.71 -9.86
CA VAL A 74 -33.88 3.33 -10.34
C VAL A 74 -33.12 2.54 -9.26
N PRO A 75 -32.73 1.28 -9.53
CA PRO A 75 -31.93 0.49 -8.60
C PRO A 75 -30.57 1.13 -8.32
N ASN A 76 -30.11 1.02 -7.07
CA ASN A 76 -28.85 1.64 -6.65
C ASN A 76 -27.63 1.11 -7.41
N ASP A 77 -27.62 -0.16 -7.79
CA ASP A 77 -26.52 -0.74 -8.56
C ASP A 77 -26.44 -0.19 -9.98
N VAL A 78 -27.58 0.19 -10.58
CA VAL A 78 -27.61 0.84 -11.89
C VAL A 78 -26.99 2.24 -11.80
N ILE A 79 -27.30 3.00 -10.73
CA ILE A 79 -26.65 4.29 -10.45
C ILE A 79 -25.14 4.11 -10.30
N LYS A 80 -24.69 3.12 -9.51
CA LYS A 80 -23.27 2.84 -9.32
C LYS A 80 -22.56 2.55 -10.63
N LEU A 81 -23.12 1.68 -11.47
CA LEU A 81 -22.56 1.33 -12.77
C LEU A 81 -22.40 2.59 -13.65
N MET A 82 -23.45 3.38 -13.82
CA MET A 82 -23.40 4.59 -14.65
C MET A 82 -22.42 5.65 -14.11
N MET A 83 -22.30 5.79 -12.80
CA MET A 83 -21.42 6.80 -12.21
C MET A 83 -19.96 6.36 -12.10
N PHE A 84 -19.67 5.06 -12.11
CA PHE A 84 -18.33 4.55 -11.84
C PHE A 84 -17.30 5.01 -12.88
N LEU A 85 -17.67 5.11 -14.15
CA LEU A 85 -16.78 5.56 -15.24
C LEU A 85 -16.26 6.98 -15.04
N TYR A 86 -17.03 7.83 -14.34
CA TYR A 86 -16.65 9.20 -14.00
C TYR A 86 -15.72 9.28 -12.78
N SER A 87 -15.53 8.16 -12.08
CA SER A 87 -14.58 8.05 -10.96
C SER A 87 -13.18 7.63 -11.40
N LEU A 88 -12.95 7.42 -12.70
CA LEU A 88 -11.71 6.86 -13.23
C LEU A 88 -10.95 7.88 -14.07
N GLU A 89 -9.65 7.97 -13.82
CA GLU A 89 -8.70 8.75 -14.63
C GLU A 89 -7.44 7.91 -14.93
N GLY A 90 -6.53 8.45 -15.73
CA GLY A 90 -5.22 7.85 -16.00
C GLY A 90 -5.29 6.39 -16.46
N ASN A 91 -4.50 5.53 -15.83
CA ASN A 91 -4.42 4.10 -16.13
C ASN A 91 -5.75 3.38 -15.91
N ALA A 92 -6.54 3.82 -14.93
CA ALA A 92 -7.85 3.25 -14.67
C ALA A 92 -8.85 3.54 -15.77
N ARG A 93 -8.81 4.76 -16.32
CA ARG A 93 -9.63 5.10 -17.49
C ARG A 93 -9.21 4.30 -18.72
N VAL A 94 -7.92 4.20 -18.98
CA VAL A 94 -7.38 3.41 -20.09
C VAL A 94 -7.75 1.92 -19.98
N TRP A 95 -7.78 1.37 -18.76
CA TRP A 95 -8.28 0.01 -18.54
C TRP A 95 -9.76 -0.12 -18.92
N TYR A 96 -10.60 0.79 -18.42
CA TYR A 96 -12.04 0.78 -18.72
C TYR A 96 -12.32 0.85 -20.23
N ASP A 97 -11.63 1.75 -20.94
CA ASP A 97 -11.81 1.93 -22.39
C ASP A 97 -11.34 0.71 -23.22
N LYS A 98 -10.57 -0.22 -22.63
CA LYS A 98 -10.14 -1.47 -23.26
C LYS A 98 -11.08 -2.65 -23.00
N GLU A 99 -12.00 -2.54 -22.06
CA GLU A 99 -12.95 -3.62 -21.79
C GLU A 99 -13.90 -3.80 -22.98
N PRO A 100 -14.23 -5.04 -23.38
CA PRO A 100 -15.15 -5.27 -24.48
C PRO A 100 -16.54 -4.66 -24.21
N PRO A 101 -17.24 -4.20 -25.25
CA PRO A 101 -18.62 -3.71 -25.10
C PRO A 101 -19.53 -4.73 -24.41
N ASN A 102 -20.39 -4.25 -23.50
CA ASN A 102 -21.33 -5.08 -22.74
C ASN A 102 -20.67 -6.23 -21.93
N SER A 103 -19.38 -6.13 -21.61
CA SER A 103 -18.67 -7.13 -20.82
C SER A 103 -18.83 -6.97 -19.32
N ILE A 104 -19.46 -5.88 -18.86
CA ILE A 104 -19.75 -5.58 -17.46
C ILE A 104 -21.26 -5.35 -17.33
N LEU A 105 -21.96 -6.29 -16.69
CA LEU A 105 -23.43 -6.27 -16.59
C LEU A 105 -23.95 -5.99 -15.17
N THR A 106 -23.12 -6.23 -14.15
CA THR A 106 -23.51 -6.04 -12.76
C THR A 106 -22.44 -5.27 -11.99
N TRP A 107 -22.86 -4.61 -10.90
CA TRP A 107 -21.92 -3.93 -10.02
C TRP A 107 -20.86 -4.88 -9.43
N GLU A 108 -21.24 -6.12 -9.14
CA GLU A 108 -20.32 -7.14 -8.64
C GLU A 108 -19.26 -7.52 -9.68
N ASP A 109 -19.66 -7.73 -10.93
CA ASP A 109 -18.74 -8.01 -12.03
C ASP A 109 -17.76 -6.86 -12.27
N LEU A 110 -18.26 -5.61 -12.26
CA LEU A 110 -17.43 -4.41 -12.34
C LEU A 110 -16.36 -4.39 -11.25
N VAL A 111 -16.78 -4.62 -9.99
CA VAL A 111 -15.88 -4.60 -8.83
C VAL A 111 -14.84 -5.71 -8.95
N ASN A 112 -15.25 -6.91 -9.35
CA ASN A 112 -14.34 -8.04 -9.49
C ASN A 112 -13.28 -7.79 -10.56
N LYS A 113 -13.67 -7.33 -11.76
CA LYS A 113 -12.73 -6.99 -12.84
C LYS A 113 -11.78 -5.86 -12.43
N PHE A 114 -12.30 -4.78 -11.87
CA PHE A 114 -11.51 -3.63 -11.42
C PHE A 114 -10.50 -4.01 -10.34
N VAL A 115 -10.93 -4.74 -9.30
CA VAL A 115 -10.03 -5.17 -8.21
C VAL A 115 -8.98 -6.13 -8.73
N ASN A 116 -9.33 -7.11 -9.57
CA ASN A 116 -8.35 -8.05 -10.12
C ASN A 116 -7.32 -7.37 -11.01
N GLN A 117 -7.70 -6.30 -11.72
CA GLN A 117 -6.79 -5.51 -12.54
C GLN A 117 -5.78 -4.71 -11.69
N PHE A 118 -6.26 -4.00 -10.66
CA PHE A 118 -5.43 -3.05 -9.90
C PHE A 118 -4.87 -3.60 -8.57
N PHE A 119 -5.39 -4.72 -8.11
CA PHE A 119 -4.95 -5.43 -6.91
C PHE A 119 -5.03 -6.95 -7.11
N PRO A 120 -4.18 -7.50 -8.01
CA PRO A 120 -4.19 -8.93 -8.31
C PRO A 120 -3.84 -9.76 -7.06
N SER A 121 -4.20 -11.05 -7.11
CA SER A 121 -3.91 -12.01 -6.03
C SER A 121 -2.41 -12.09 -5.70
N SER A 122 -1.53 -11.94 -6.69
CA SER A 122 -0.07 -11.87 -6.50
C SER A 122 0.35 -10.71 -5.59
N LYS A 123 -0.26 -9.53 -5.73
CA LYS A 123 -0.03 -8.37 -4.85
C LYS A 123 -0.50 -8.65 -3.43
N THR A 124 -1.64 -9.33 -3.27
CA THR A 124 -2.12 -9.79 -1.95
C THR A 124 -1.10 -10.72 -1.30
N THR A 125 -0.61 -11.72 -2.02
CA THR A 125 0.39 -12.67 -1.51
C THR A 125 1.70 -11.97 -1.14
N TYR A 126 2.18 -11.06 -2.00
CA TYR A 126 3.37 -10.25 -1.73
C TYR A 126 3.23 -9.45 -0.43
N LEU A 127 2.15 -8.68 -0.28
CA LEU A 127 1.92 -7.87 0.92
C LEU A 127 1.78 -8.71 2.18
N LYS A 128 1.14 -9.88 2.10
CA LYS A 128 1.07 -10.81 3.25
C LYS A 128 2.46 -11.33 3.66
N ASN A 129 3.31 -11.65 2.68
CA ASN A 129 4.68 -12.07 2.95
C ASN A 129 5.49 -10.93 3.60
N GLU A 130 5.37 -9.72 3.06
CA GLU A 130 6.02 -8.53 3.62
C GLU A 130 5.58 -8.27 5.07
N ILE A 131 4.27 -8.36 5.37
CA ILE A 131 3.77 -8.25 6.74
C ILE A 131 4.39 -9.34 7.63
N SER A 132 4.34 -10.61 7.21
CA SER A 132 4.82 -11.75 8.01
C SER A 132 6.33 -11.76 8.26
N ARG A 133 7.10 -11.10 7.39
CA ARG A 133 8.57 -11.01 7.48
C ARG A 133 9.03 -9.63 7.94
N PHE A 134 8.13 -8.89 8.59
CA PHE A 134 8.44 -7.57 9.08
C PHE A 134 9.69 -7.63 9.96
N THR A 135 10.63 -6.74 9.65
CA THR A 135 11.83 -6.50 10.45
C THR A 135 12.05 -4.99 10.53
N GLN A 136 12.45 -4.51 11.71
CA GLN A 136 12.86 -3.14 11.92
C GLN A 136 14.16 -2.90 11.15
N ARG A 137 14.21 -1.79 10.39
CA ARG A 137 15.37 -1.45 9.56
C ARG A 137 16.49 -0.89 10.44
N PHE A 138 17.71 -0.94 9.94
CA PHE A 138 18.84 -0.26 10.57
C PHE A 138 18.55 1.25 10.68
N GLU A 139 18.85 1.83 11.85
CA GLU A 139 18.57 3.23 12.22
C GLU A 139 17.08 3.66 12.25
N GLU A 140 16.14 2.76 11.95
CA GLU A 140 14.71 3.06 12.05
C GLU A 140 14.29 3.14 13.50
N THR A 141 13.67 4.25 13.89
CA THR A 141 13.14 4.41 15.24
C THR A 141 11.92 3.53 15.45
N PHE A 142 11.64 3.17 16.71
CA PHE A 142 10.42 2.43 17.06
C PHE A 142 9.13 3.02 16.47
N ARG A 143 9.01 4.36 16.48
CA ARG A 143 7.84 5.06 15.95
C ARG A 143 7.72 4.85 14.44
N GLU A 144 8.81 5.01 13.70
CA GLU A 144 8.84 4.81 12.25
C GLU A 144 8.52 3.37 11.89
N ALA A 145 9.10 2.40 12.61
CA ALA A 145 8.82 0.98 12.44
C ALA A 145 7.32 0.67 12.67
N TRP A 146 6.72 1.23 13.73
CA TRP A 146 5.30 1.03 14.03
C TRP A 146 4.38 1.68 12.98
N GLU A 147 4.66 2.90 12.53
CA GLU A 147 3.89 3.53 11.46
C GLU A 147 4.00 2.75 10.16
N ARG A 148 5.21 2.31 9.79
CA ARG A 148 5.42 1.47 8.59
C ARG A 148 4.66 0.16 8.68
N PHE A 149 4.67 -0.52 9.83
CA PHE A 149 3.89 -1.75 10.01
C PHE A 149 2.38 -1.49 9.83
N LYS A 150 1.84 -0.40 10.40
CA LYS A 150 0.44 0.00 10.19
C LYS A 150 0.13 0.31 8.74
N GLU A 151 1.04 0.95 8.01
CA GLU A 151 0.89 1.20 6.57
C GLU A 151 0.85 -0.11 5.77
N MET A 152 1.70 -1.08 6.09
CA MET A 152 1.69 -2.42 5.47
C MET A 152 0.36 -3.14 5.70
N LEU A 153 -0.20 -3.07 6.91
CA LEU A 153 -1.53 -3.63 7.21
C LEU A 153 -2.64 -2.90 6.42
N ARG A 154 -2.60 -1.57 6.35
CA ARG A 154 -3.56 -0.75 5.58
C ARG A 154 -3.48 -1.00 4.07
N ALA A 155 -2.31 -1.35 3.55
CA ALA A 155 -2.14 -1.68 2.14
C ALA A 155 -2.87 -2.98 1.75
N CYS A 156 -3.10 -3.89 2.70
CA CYS A 156 -3.78 -5.16 2.48
C CYS A 156 -4.88 -5.41 3.54
N PRO A 157 -6.01 -4.68 3.53
CA PRO A 157 -7.02 -4.77 4.58
C PRO A 157 -7.64 -6.18 4.73
N HIS A 158 -7.60 -6.99 3.68
CA HIS A 158 -8.02 -8.41 3.67
C HIS A 158 -6.89 -9.39 4.02
N HIS A 159 -5.87 -8.96 4.79
CA HIS A 159 -4.71 -9.79 5.15
C HIS A 159 -5.03 -10.99 6.06
N ARG A 160 -6.16 -10.97 6.79
CA ARG A 160 -6.63 -12.05 7.71
C ARG A 160 -5.72 -12.38 8.92
N PHE A 161 -4.59 -11.69 9.11
CA PHE A 161 -3.86 -11.76 10.39
C PHE A 161 -4.73 -11.33 11.57
N THR A 162 -4.77 -12.16 12.61
CA THR A 162 -5.39 -11.81 13.90
C THR A 162 -4.59 -10.71 14.59
N GLU A 163 -5.19 -9.96 15.51
CA GLU A 163 -4.46 -8.94 16.28
C GLU A 163 -3.26 -9.54 17.03
N LEU A 164 -3.40 -10.75 17.58
CA LEU A 164 -2.29 -11.47 18.20
C LEU A 164 -1.15 -11.71 17.21
N ALA A 165 -1.44 -12.23 16.01
CA ALA A 165 -0.43 -12.47 14.99
C ALA A 165 0.24 -11.17 14.54
N GLN A 166 -0.49 -10.06 14.47
CA GLN A 166 0.07 -8.75 14.15
C GLN A 166 1.05 -8.26 15.23
N ILE A 167 0.66 -8.37 16.50
CA ILE A 167 1.52 -7.99 17.64
C ILE A 167 2.77 -8.88 17.70
N ASP A 168 2.60 -10.19 17.58
CA ASP A 168 3.69 -11.15 17.61
C ASP A 168 4.69 -10.89 16.47
N THR A 169 4.18 -10.71 15.24
CA THR A 169 5.01 -10.39 14.07
C THR A 169 5.76 -9.07 14.25
N PHE A 170 5.09 -8.03 14.75
CA PHE A 170 5.73 -6.75 15.00
C PHE A 170 6.81 -6.87 16.07
N TYR A 171 6.49 -7.44 17.23
CA TYR A 171 7.41 -7.61 18.36
C TYR A 171 8.64 -8.41 17.96
N ASN A 172 8.47 -9.58 17.33
CA ASN A 172 9.57 -10.44 16.90
C ASN A 172 10.41 -9.82 15.76
N GLY A 173 9.85 -8.85 15.02
CA GLY A 173 10.55 -8.09 14.00
C GLY A 173 11.37 -6.92 14.52
N LEU A 174 11.20 -6.50 15.79
CA LEU A 174 11.96 -5.41 16.38
C LEU A 174 13.42 -5.80 16.68
N ASN A 175 14.28 -4.80 16.81
CA ASN A 175 15.61 -5.00 17.37
C ASN A 175 15.56 -5.24 18.89
N ASP A 176 16.62 -5.85 19.44
CA ASP A 176 16.71 -6.23 20.85
C ASP A 176 16.46 -5.05 21.81
N ASN A 177 16.97 -3.85 21.49
CA ASN A 177 16.80 -2.67 22.34
C ASN A 177 15.34 -2.23 22.45
N ASP A 178 14.59 -2.27 21.35
CA ASP A 178 13.19 -1.90 21.34
C ASP A 178 12.29 -2.99 21.94
N GLN A 179 12.66 -4.27 21.82
CA GLN A 179 12.02 -5.37 22.54
C GLN A 179 12.21 -5.23 24.06
N ASP A 180 13.45 -5.02 24.53
CA ASP A 180 13.76 -4.83 25.94
C ASP A 180 13.04 -3.61 26.51
N SER A 181 12.99 -2.52 25.75
CA SER A 181 12.25 -1.32 26.14
C SER A 181 10.74 -1.57 26.25
N LEU A 182 10.15 -2.39 25.38
CA LEU A 182 8.74 -2.79 25.51
C LEU A 182 8.50 -3.66 26.74
N ASN A 183 9.37 -4.65 26.98
CA ASN A 183 9.27 -5.54 28.12
C ASN A 183 9.41 -4.80 29.46
N ALA A 184 10.32 -3.81 29.52
CA ALA A 184 10.48 -2.95 30.69
C ALA A 184 9.21 -2.16 31.03
N VAL A 185 8.48 -1.67 30.01
CA VAL A 185 7.21 -0.96 30.20
C VAL A 185 6.08 -1.92 30.57
N ALA A 186 6.08 -3.13 30.02
CA ALA A 186 5.11 -4.17 30.35
C ALA A 186 5.33 -4.77 31.76
N GLY A 187 6.54 -4.63 32.32
CA GLY A 187 6.97 -5.24 33.57
C GLY A 187 7.37 -6.72 33.45
N GLU A 188 7.23 -7.28 32.26
CA GLU A 188 7.50 -8.68 31.89
C GLU A 188 7.51 -8.78 30.35
N ASN A 189 7.52 -9.99 29.79
CA ASN A 189 7.43 -10.17 28.34
C ASN A 189 6.13 -9.56 27.78
N LEU A 190 6.20 -8.71 26.77
CA LEU A 190 5.01 -8.10 26.16
C LEU A 190 3.99 -9.14 25.70
N LEU A 191 4.44 -10.28 25.20
CA LEU A 191 3.59 -11.36 24.69
C LEU A 191 2.86 -12.15 25.78
N SER A 192 3.14 -11.92 27.08
CA SER A 192 2.33 -12.45 28.17
C SER A 192 1.11 -11.58 28.48
N LYS A 193 1.04 -10.36 27.94
CA LYS A 193 -0.10 -9.46 28.11
C LYS A 193 -1.26 -9.84 27.22
N THR A 194 -2.44 -9.32 27.55
CA THR A 194 -3.57 -9.39 26.62
C THR A 194 -3.27 -8.58 25.36
N THR A 195 -3.84 -8.96 24.22
CA THR A 195 -3.73 -8.25 22.94
C THR A 195 -4.00 -6.75 23.08
N ARG A 196 -5.02 -6.39 23.87
CA ARG A 196 -5.42 -5.00 24.11
C ARG A 196 -4.34 -4.22 24.86
N GLU A 197 -3.79 -4.79 25.92
CA GLU A 197 -2.73 -4.16 26.73
C GLU A 197 -1.44 -4.02 25.91
N ALA A 198 -1.06 -5.07 25.18
CA ALA A 198 0.13 -5.05 24.33
C ALA A 198 0.04 -3.95 23.26
N LEU A 199 -1.10 -3.82 22.57
CA LEU A 199 -1.33 -2.73 21.62
C LEU A 199 -1.27 -1.36 22.28
N GLN A 200 -1.84 -1.21 23.48
CA GLN A 200 -1.79 0.05 24.22
C GLN A 200 -0.35 0.43 24.59
N ILE A 201 0.47 -0.53 25.02
CA ILE A 201 1.88 -0.32 25.34
C ILE A 201 2.67 0.10 24.09
N ILE A 202 2.51 -0.62 22.99
CA ILE A 202 3.14 -0.30 21.70
C ILE A 202 2.75 1.12 21.26
N GLU A 203 1.46 1.44 21.29
CA GLU A 203 0.93 2.74 20.87
C GLU A 203 1.39 3.88 21.79
N ASN A 204 1.56 3.62 23.09
CA ASN A 204 2.09 4.60 24.02
C ASN A 204 3.58 4.85 23.78
N LYS A 205 4.38 3.79 23.60
CA LYS A 205 5.82 3.91 23.29
C LYS A 205 6.03 4.64 21.96
N SER A 206 5.20 4.36 20.96
CA SER A 206 5.28 5.05 19.66
C SER A 206 4.99 6.54 19.79
N LYS A 207 4.25 7.00 20.80
CA LYS A 207 3.92 8.41 21.06
C LYS A 207 4.98 9.16 21.86
N VAL A 208 5.84 8.46 22.61
CA VAL A 208 6.92 9.10 23.36
C VAL A 208 7.82 9.87 22.37
N ARG A 209 7.99 11.17 22.60
CA ARG A 209 9.00 11.95 21.88
C ARG A 209 10.30 11.77 22.65
N TYR A 210 11.29 11.13 22.04
CA TYR A 210 12.65 11.26 22.56
C TYR A 210 13.06 12.71 22.37
N SER A 211 13.11 13.48 23.46
CA SER A 211 13.92 14.69 23.44
C SER A 211 15.33 14.25 23.10
N ARG A 212 15.91 14.81 22.03
CA ARG A 212 17.29 14.56 21.64
C ARG A 212 18.20 15.26 22.67
N ASN A 213 18.20 14.78 23.90
CA ASN A 213 19.20 15.15 24.88
C ASN A 213 20.51 14.54 24.39
N LYS A 214 21.37 15.38 23.81
CA LYS A 214 22.80 15.11 23.75
C LYS A 214 23.21 14.60 25.13
N SER A 215 23.87 13.45 25.15
CA SER A 215 24.38 12.79 26.34
C SER A 215 25.16 13.77 27.21
N ASN A 216 24.64 14.08 28.40
CA ASN A 216 25.48 14.51 29.50
C ASN A 216 26.11 13.25 30.08
N VAL A 217 27.36 13.02 29.69
CA VAL A 217 28.25 12.01 30.26
C VAL A 217 28.29 12.21 31.78
N CYS A 218 27.59 11.35 32.54
CA CYS A 218 27.86 11.20 33.95
C CYS A 218 29.04 10.24 34.11
N ARG A 219 30.18 10.86 34.43
CA ARG A 219 31.46 10.24 34.76
C ARG A 219 31.38 9.69 36.19
N MET A 220 31.45 8.37 36.37
CA MET A 220 31.98 7.73 37.57
C MET A 220 32.73 6.43 37.22
N ASN A 221 33.96 6.33 37.74
CA ASN A 221 34.95 5.24 37.58
C ASN A 221 34.44 3.94 38.24
N THR A 222 34.87 2.68 38.00
CA THR A 222 36.17 2.04 37.71
C THR A 222 35.77 0.55 37.55
N THR A 223 35.93 -0.18 36.43
CA THR A 223 37.01 -1.18 36.17
C THR A 223 36.86 -1.87 34.78
N SER A 224 36.16 -1.29 33.79
CA SER A 224 35.91 -1.95 32.47
C SER A 224 36.72 -1.39 31.29
N ARG A 225 37.60 -0.40 31.52
CA ARG A 225 38.21 0.44 30.47
C ARG A 225 39.26 -0.27 29.60
N GLU A 226 39.79 -1.41 30.05
CA GLU A 226 40.80 -2.17 29.27
C GLU A 226 40.19 -3.04 28.16
N ASN A 227 38.93 -3.46 28.29
CA ASN A 227 38.29 -4.32 27.28
C ASN A 227 37.65 -3.52 26.14
N VAL A 228 37.12 -2.33 26.43
CA VAL A 228 36.51 -1.44 25.43
C VAL A 228 37.57 -0.83 24.50
N SER A 229 38.71 -0.42 25.04
CA SER A 229 39.82 0.10 24.21
C SER A 229 40.38 -0.95 23.24
N LYS A 230 40.46 -2.22 23.65
CA LYS A 230 40.92 -3.33 22.80
C LYS A 230 39.94 -3.70 21.68
N SER A 231 38.63 -3.53 21.89
CA SER A 231 37.63 -3.76 20.83
C SER A 231 37.61 -2.62 19.82
N ASP A 232 37.75 -1.38 20.27
CA ASP A 232 37.75 -0.20 19.42
C ASP A 232 38.98 -0.21 18.48
N ASP A 233 40.18 -0.49 19.00
CA ASP A 233 41.40 -0.66 18.20
C ASP A 233 41.27 -1.74 17.11
N ARG A 234 40.52 -2.81 17.38
CA ARG A 234 40.28 -3.90 16.41
C ARG A 234 39.29 -3.49 15.33
N ILE A 235 38.28 -2.68 15.69
CA ILE A 235 37.28 -2.15 14.77
C ILE A 235 37.92 -1.12 13.84
N ASP A 236 38.72 -0.19 14.36
CA ASP A 236 39.44 0.81 13.56
C ASP A 236 40.41 0.15 12.58
N LYS A 237 41.15 -0.86 13.04
CA LYS A 237 42.05 -1.64 12.18
C LYS A 237 41.31 -2.46 11.12
N LEU A 238 40.07 -2.86 11.37
CA LEU A 238 39.23 -3.53 10.37
C LEU A 238 38.69 -2.53 9.34
N ALA A 239 38.27 -1.35 9.78
CA ALA A 239 37.82 -0.27 8.91
C ALA A 239 38.92 0.18 7.94
N ASP A 240 40.16 0.35 8.41
CA ASP A 240 41.30 0.71 7.58
C ASP A 240 41.61 -0.34 6.50
N LYS A 241 41.48 -1.62 6.86
CA LYS A 241 41.65 -2.73 5.90
C LYS A 241 40.58 -2.73 4.82
N ILE A 242 39.32 -2.44 5.20
CA ILE A 242 38.20 -2.36 4.25
C ILE A 242 38.42 -1.18 3.30
N SER A 243 38.77 0.01 3.81
CA SER A 243 39.10 1.17 2.97
C SER A 243 40.21 0.87 1.97
N THR A 244 41.28 0.20 2.40
CA THR A 244 42.39 -0.19 1.52
C THR A 244 41.92 -1.15 0.42
N LEU A 245 41.04 -2.09 0.74
CA LEU A 245 40.53 -3.08 -0.21
C LEU A 245 39.61 -2.43 -1.27
N VAL A 246 38.77 -1.49 -0.84
CA VAL A 246 37.91 -0.68 -1.72
C VAL A 246 38.75 0.12 -2.70
N ASP A 247 39.82 0.77 -2.23
CA ASP A 247 40.73 1.54 -3.07
C ASP A 247 41.47 0.66 -4.10
N ILE A 248 41.89 -0.55 -3.71
CA ILE A 248 42.52 -1.51 -4.62
C ILE A 248 41.52 -1.96 -5.69
N PHE A 249 40.28 -2.27 -5.31
CA PHE A 249 39.24 -2.65 -6.25
C PHE A 249 38.90 -1.52 -7.22
N ALA A 250 38.76 -0.29 -6.74
CA ALA A 250 38.50 0.89 -7.56
C ALA A 250 39.62 1.13 -8.59
N LYS A 251 40.89 1.03 -8.17
CA LYS A 251 42.06 1.13 -9.07
C LYS A 251 42.10 0.01 -10.10
N LYS A 252 41.73 -1.22 -9.71
CA LYS A 252 41.71 -2.38 -10.62
C LYS A 252 40.56 -2.31 -11.63
N LEU A 253 39.41 -1.78 -11.23
CA LEU A 253 38.27 -1.51 -12.13
C LEU A 253 38.62 -0.42 -13.16
N LEU A 254 39.31 0.63 -12.74
CA LEU A 254 39.79 1.69 -13.64
C LEU A 254 40.84 1.19 -14.66
N LEU A 255 41.66 0.21 -14.29
CA LEU A 255 42.62 -0.43 -15.20
C LEU A 255 41.97 -1.39 -16.19
N LEU A 256 40.83 -2.00 -15.85
CA LEU A 256 40.06 -2.88 -16.73
C LEU A 256 39.16 -2.11 -17.73
N LEU A 257 38.96 -0.81 -17.50
CA LEU A 257 38.17 0.09 -18.34
C LEU A 257 39.04 0.95 -19.30
N ARG A 258 40.34 0.64 -19.42
CA ARG A 258 41.27 1.18 -20.42
C ARG A 258 41.72 0.07 -21.36
#